data_AF-A0A8J2J654-F1
#
_entry.id   AF-A0A8J2J654-F1
#
_cell.length_a   1.000
_cell.length_b   1.000
_cell.length_c   1.000
_cell.angle_alpha   90.00
_cell.angle_beta   90.00
_cell.angle_gamma   90.00
#
_symmetry.space_group_name_H-M   'P 1'
#
loop_
_entity.id
_entity.type
_entity.pdbx_description
1 polymer ?
#
loop_
_entity_poly.entity_id
_entity_poly.type
_entity_poly.pdbx_seq_one_letter_code
_entity_poly.pdbx_strand_id
1 'polypeptide(L)' 'IKDYDNTNTFTVYGFGARIPPIGETSHLFPITLTDSPECKGIDGVVRAYRSCIGKVQLFGPTNIAPAINQVIKLAKE' A
#
# COMPACT_ATOMS: atom_id res chain seq x y z
N ILE A 1 -2.00 11.12 18.16
CA ILE A 1 -2.31 10.18 17.03
C ILE A 1 -1.66 8.81 17.25
N LYS A 2 -0.49 8.72 17.90
CA LYS A 2 0.14 7.42 18.26
C LYS A 2 -0.55 6.68 19.42
N ASP A 3 -1.34 7.39 20.23
CA ASP A 3 -1.94 6.86 21.47
C ASP A 3 -3.40 6.37 21.33
N TYR A 4 -3.96 6.37 20.12
CA TYR A 4 -5.37 6.00 19.91
C TYR A 4 -5.57 4.67 19.18
N ASP A 5 -4.48 3.97 18.86
CA ASP A 5 -4.52 2.66 18.19
C ASP A 5 -3.82 1.61 19.07
N ASN A 6 -4.64 0.79 19.75
CA ASN A 6 -4.16 -0.25 20.67
C ASN A 6 -3.49 -1.43 19.94
N THR A 7 -3.51 -1.48 18.61
CA THR A 7 -2.90 -2.58 17.83
C THR A 7 -1.59 -2.20 17.18
N ASN A 8 -1.31 -0.89 17.00
CA ASN A 8 -0.13 -0.36 16.31
C ASN A 8 0.04 -1.02 14.93
N THR A 9 -1.06 -1.25 14.20
CA THR A 9 -1.08 -1.91 12.90
C THR A 9 -1.67 -0.96 11.87
N PHE A 10 -0.90 -0.66 10.83
CA PHE A 10 -1.29 0.25 9.77
C PHE A 10 -1.55 -0.52 8.48
N THR A 11 -2.74 -0.38 7.93
CA THR A 11 -3.05 -0.86 6.58
C THR A 11 -2.46 0.10 5.56
N VAL A 12 -1.51 -0.36 4.74
CA VAL A 12 -0.78 0.50 3.80
C VAL A 12 -0.82 -0.05 2.38
N TYR A 13 -1.23 0.81 1.46
CA TYR A 13 -1.30 0.53 0.04
C TYR A 13 -0.39 1.46 -0.77
N GLY A 14 0.15 0.94 -1.87
CA GLY A 14 0.78 1.69 -2.94
C GLY A 14 -0.13 1.79 -4.16
N PHE A 15 0.13 2.76 -5.04
CA PHE A 15 -0.61 2.96 -6.28
C PHE A 15 0.34 3.31 -7.42
N GLY A 16 -0.04 3.00 -8.65
CA GLY A 16 0.68 3.47 -9.84
C GLY A 16 2.04 2.82 -10.02
N ALA A 17 2.12 1.51 -9.82
CA ALA A 17 3.34 0.76 -10.08
C ALA A 17 3.03 -0.56 -10.76
N ARG A 18 3.95 -1.00 -11.60
CA ARG A 18 3.95 -2.34 -12.18
C ARG A 18 4.54 -3.31 -11.18
N ILE A 19 3.74 -4.32 -10.83
CA ILE A 19 4.11 -5.31 -9.82
C ILE A 19 4.68 -6.56 -10.52
N PRO A 20 5.88 -7.03 -10.16
CA PRO A 20 6.40 -8.30 -10.65
C PRO A 20 5.54 -9.48 -10.15
N PRO A 21 5.54 -10.64 -10.84
CA PRO A 21 6.41 -11.01 -11.97
C PRO A 21 5.89 -10.60 -13.35
N ILE A 22 4.60 -10.28 -13.46
CA ILE A 22 3.95 -10.03 -14.77
C ILE A 22 4.22 -8.60 -15.25
N GLY A 23 4.48 -7.65 -14.35
CA GLY A 23 4.71 -6.25 -14.71
C GLY A 23 3.43 -5.53 -15.13
N GLU A 24 2.27 -6.04 -14.71
CA GLU A 24 1.00 -5.36 -14.90
C GLU A 24 0.90 -4.12 -14.02
N THR A 25 0.38 -3.04 -14.60
CA THR A 25 0.14 -1.79 -13.88
C THR A 25 -0.95 -2.03 -12.84
N SER A 26 -0.56 -1.98 -11.57
CA SER A 26 -1.50 -1.96 -10.46
C SER A 26 -1.72 -0.54 -9.96
N HIS A 27 -2.98 -0.13 -9.95
CA HIS A 27 -3.38 1.15 -9.38
C HIS A 27 -3.63 1.08 -7.86
N LEU A 28 -3.63 -0.12 -7.29
CA LEU A 28 -3.73 -0.32 -5.86
C LEU A 28 -3.15 -1.69 -5.50
N PHE A 29 -2.11 -1.71 -4.68
CA PHE A 29 -1.49 -2.94 -4.23
C PHE A 29 -1.00 -2.80 -2.78
N PRO A 30 -0.96 -3.89 -2.00
CA PRO A 30 -0.42 -3.86 -0.66
C PRO A 30 1.09 -3.56 -0.72
N ILE A 31 1.56 -2.61 0.08
CA ILE A 31 2.98 -2.19 0.05
C ILE A 31 3.93 -3.31 0.48
N THR A 32 3.42 -4.29 1.22
CA THR A 32 4.10 -5.51 1.65
C THR A 32 4.40 -6.46 0.48
N LEU A 33 3.72 -6.30 -0.66
CA LEU A 33 3.72 -7.23 -1.80
C LEU A 33 3.30 -8.67 -1.41
N THR A 34 2.47 -8.79 -0.38
CA THR A 34 1.85 -10.04 0.09
C THR A 34 0.33 -9.88 0.11
N ASP A 35 -0.42 -10.94 0.43
CA ASP A 35 -1.88 -10.87 0.52
C ASP A 35 -2.39 -9.99 1.69
N SER A 36 -1.53 -9.62 2.64
CA SER A 36 -1.89 -8.75 3.77
C SER A 36 -1.28 -7.34 3.62
N PRO A 37 -2.09 -6.27 3.62
CA PRO A 37 -1.64 -4.87 3.57
C PRO A 37 -1.14 -4.34 4.93
N GLU A 38 -1.13 -5.16 5.97
CA GLU A 38 -0.88 -4.72 7.34
C GLU A 38 0.61 -4.55 7.64
N CYS A 39 0.95 -3.41 8.24
CA CYS A 39 2.30 -3.06 8.68
C CYS A 39 2.29 -2.75 10.18
N LYS A 40 3.07 -3.48 10.97
CA LYS A 40 3.18 -3.22 12.41
C LYS A 40 4.08 -2.01 12.69
N GLY A 41 3.47 -0.94 13.16
CA GLY A 41 4.10 0.33 13.49
C GLY A 41 4.64 1.09 12.28
N ILE A 42 5.06 2.33 12.53
CA ILE A 42 5.67 3.20 11.51
C ILE A 42 6.95 2.55 10.93
N ASP A 43 7.76 1.88 11.77
CA ASP A 43 8.93 1.15 11.29
C ASP A 43 8.58 0.01 10.33
N GLY A 44 7.44 -0.65 10.53
CA GLY A 44 6.90 -1.63 9.60
C GLY A 44 6.59 -1.01 8.24
N VAL A 45 5.93 0.15 8.25
CA VAL A 45 5.60 0.90 7.03
C VAL A 45 6.85 1.29 6.25
N VAL A 46 7.85 1.88 6.92
CA VAL A 46 9.10 2.32 6.28
C VAL A 46 9.87 1.14 5.68
N ARG A 47 9.93 0.01 6.40
CA ARG A 47 10.56 -1.22 5.88
C ARG A 47 9.84 -1.76 4.67
N ALA A 48 8.51 -1.82 4.71
CA ALA A 48 7.71 -2.31 3.59
C ALA A 48 7.90 -1.40 2.36
N TYR A 49 7.87 -0.07 2.55
CA TYR A 49 8.15 0.90 1.50
C TYR A 49 9.54 0.68 0.85
N ARG A 50 10.60 0.54 1.65
CA ARG A 50 11.96 0.30 1.15
C ARG A 50 12.10 -1.02 0.40
N SER A 51 11.40 -2.07 0.86
CA SER A 51 11.37 -3.37 0.16
C SER A 51 10.62 -3.28 -1.16
N CYS A 52 9.52 -2.53 -1.17
CA CYS A 52 8.63 -2.39 -2.31
C CYS A 52 9.25 -1.57 -3.44
N ILE A 53 9.83 -0.40 -3.12
CA ILE A 53 10.29 0.59 -4.11
C ILE A 53 11.37 0.04 -5.07
N GLY A 54 12.19 -0.90 -4.61
CA GLY A 54 13.21 -1.56 -5.45
C GLY A 54 12.69 -2.73 -6.28
N LYS A 55 11.48 -3.23 -5.99
CA LYS A 55 10.85 -4.38 -6.66
C LYS A 55 9.78 -3.97 -7.66
N VAL A 56 9.11 -2.84 -7.41
CA VAL A 56 8.06 -2.33 -8.28
C VAL A 56 8.63 -1.37 -9.30
N GLN A 57 8.14 -1.41 -10.52
CA GLN A 57 8.48 -0.43 -11.53
C GLN A 57 7.45 0.70 -11.48
N LEU A 58 7.86 1.89 -11.07
CA LEU A 58 6.99 3.07 -11.05
C LEU A 58 6.47 3.33 -12.46
N PHE A 59 5.14 3.39 -12.61
CA PHE A 59 4.52 3.52 -13.93
C PHE A 59 3.33 4.48 -13.87
N GLY A 60 3.35 5.47 -14.76
CA GLY A 60 2.26 6.43 -14.94
C GLY A 60 1.22 5.95 -15.94
N PRO A 61 0.04 6.61 -16.03
CA PRO A 61 -0.30 7.89 -15.43
C PRO A 61 -0.72 7.80 -13.96
N THR A 62 -0.57 8.89 -13.23
CA THR A 62 -0.96 9.02 -11.82
C THR A 62 -2.48 9.04 -11.67
N ASN A 63 -3.13 7.88 -11.71
CA ASN A 63 -4.57 7.73 -11.51
C ASN A 63 -4.88 7.42 -10.03
N ILE A 64 -5.37 8.42 -9.28
CA ILE A 64 -5.63 8.35 -7.84
C ILE A 64 -7.07 7.88 -7.53
N ALA A 65 -7.97 7.87 -8.53
CA ALA A 65 -9.38 7.48 -8.33
C ALA A 65 -9.56 6.08 -7.69
N PRO A 66 -8.77 5.04 -8.05
CA PRO A 66 -8.87 3.72 -7.43
C PRO A 66 -8.48 3.72 -5.94
N ALA A 67 -7.48 4.52 -5.56
CA ALA A 67 -7.05 4.66 -4.16
C ALA A 67 -8.14 5.32 -3.30
N ILE A 68 -8.78 6.38 -3.83
CA ILE A 68 -9.89 7.06 -3.14
C ILE A 68 -11.07 6.10 -2.92
N ASN A 69 -11.46 5.34 -3.94
CA ASN A 69 -12.55 4.37 -3.82
C ASN A 69 -12.28 3.28 -2.78
N GLN A 70 -11.02 2.81 -2.69
CA GLN A 70 -10.64 1.84 -1.67
C GLN A 70 -10.75 2.42 -0.25
N VAL A 71 -10.28 3.66 -0.04
CA VAL A 71 -10.40 4.34 1.25
C VAL A 71 -11.87 4.54 1.63
N ILE A 72 -12.72 4.91 0.67
CA ILE A 72 -14.18 5.04 0.89
C ILE A 72 -14.79 3.69 1.29
N LYS A 73 -14.36 2.58 0.69
CA LYS A 73 -14.85 1.24 1.04
C LYS A 73 -14.41 0.84 2.45
N LEU A 74 -13.13 1.02 2.77
CA LEU A 74 -12.57 0.71 4.10
C LEU A 74 -13.18 1.57 5.22
N ALA A 75 -13.60 2.80 4.93
CA ALA A 75 -14.26 3.69 5.89
C ALA A 75 -15.76 3.45 6.05
N LYS A 76 -16.36 2.64 5.15
CA LYS A 76 -17.78 2.25 5.22
C LYS A 76 -18.01 0.95 6.01
N GLU A 77 -16.95 0.15 6.19
CA GLU A 77 -16.93 -1.02 7.09
C GLU A 77 -16.55 -0.58 8.51
#